data_AF-A0A836D477-F1
#
_entry.id   AF-A0A836D477-F1
#
_cell.length_a   1.000
_cell.length_b   1.000
_cell.length_c   1.000
_cell.angle_alpha   90.00
_cell.angle_beta   90.00
_cell.angle_gamma   90.00
#
_symmetry.space_group_name_H-M   'P 1'
#
loop_
_entity.id
_entity.type
_entity.pdbx_description
1 polymer ?
#
loop_
_entity_poly.entity_id
_entity_poly.type
_entity_poly.pdbx_seq_one_letter_code
_entity_poly.pdbx_strand_id
1 'polypeptide(L)'
;MGLFWALEPEKPLLRLVKRDVQTPFAVELEVLDGHEPEAQRLLGRAVHERDFLAPGVRREPVKGPGVGLLGISKGGELCLSMASFLKGISVAVIINGSVAPVGGNLHYKGEILPPVGFNQNRIKMTKDGFVDVVEVLNSPLERLDRKSFIPVERAECPFLFLLGQDDHNWKSEFYANEASKHLQAHGKAKPQVICYPGTGHYIEPPYFPLCLASLHTLVGTPVIWGGEPRAHARAQVDAWQQLQTFFHKHLGGEKGTIPAKL
;
A
#
# COMPACT_ATOMS: atom_id res chain seq x y z
N MET A 1 -20.02 -6.86 -5.28
CA MET A 1 -18.79 -7.22 -4.55
C MET A 1 -18.84 -7.01 -3.03
N GLY A 2 -19.98 -6.57 -2.45
CA GLY A 2 -20.15 -6.38 -0.99
C GLY A 2 -19.71 -7.56 -0.13
N LEU A 3 -20.20 -8.75 -0.49
CA LEU A 3 -19.92 -10.01 0.22
C LEU A 3 -18.43 -10.40 0.28
N PHE A 4 -17.55 -9.78 -0.52
CA PHE A 4 -16.12 -10.07 -0.52
C PHE A 4 -15.32 -9.01 0.24
N TRP A 5 -15.51 -7.73 -0.08
CA TRP A 5 -14.71 -6.67 0.56
C TRP A 5 -15.11 -6.41 2.01
N ALA A 6 -16.34 -6.79 2.40
CA ALA A 6 -16.86 -6.65 3.75
C ALA A 6 -16.60 -7.88 4.64
N LEU A 7 -15.80 -8.86 4.18
CA LEU A 7 -15.44 -10.01 5.01
C LEU A 7 -14.67 -9.53 6.25
N GLU A 8 -15.07 -10.03 7.41
CA GLU A 8 -14.41 -9.78 8.68
C GLU A 8 -13.87 -11.09 9.25
N PRO A 9 -12.70 -11.05 9.93
CA PRO A 9 -12.18 -12.24 10.56
C PRO A 9 -13.00 -12.58 11.81
N GLU A 10 -13.32 -13.85 12.01
CA GLU A 10 -13.97 -14.32 13.24
C GLU A 10 -13.12 -14.02 14.48
N LYS A 11 -11.78 -14.14 14.34
CA LYS A 11 -10.82 -13.78 15.39
C LYS A 11 -10.34 -12.34 15.17
N PRO A 12 -10.51 -11.45 16.16
CA PRO A 12 -10.02 -10.08 16.06
C PRO A 12 -8.51 -10.00 15.75
N LEU A 13 -8.09 -8.90 15.12
CA LEU A 13 -6.69 -8.58 14.81
C LEU A 13 -6.00 -9.50 13.79
N LEU A 14 -6.73 -10.45 13.19
CA LEU A 14 -6.21 -11.26 12.10
C LEU A 14 -6.37 -10.55 10.76
N ARG A 15 -5.24 -10.40 10.06
CA ARG A 15 -5.22 -9.97 8.67
C ARG A 15 -5.33 -11.18 7.75
N LEU A 16 -6.16 -11.08 6.70
CA LEU A 16 -6.18 -12.07 5.64
C LEU A 16 -4.84 -12.03 4.89
N VAL A 17 -4.15 -13.17 4.83
CA VAL A 17 -2.88 -13.31 4.11
C VAL A 17 -2.94 -14.49 3.16
N LYS A 18 -2.81 -14.22 1.86
CA LYS A 18 -2.61 -15.26 0.85
C LYS A 18 -1.11 -15.43 0.60
N ARG A 19 -0.52 -16.53 1.10
CA ARG A 19 0.91 -16.84 0.92
C ARG A 19 1.17 -17.67 -0.32
N ASP A 20 0.44 -18.78 -0.46
CA ASP A 20 0.51 -19.62 -1.66
C ASP A 20 -0.50 -19.12 -2.69
N VAL A 21 0.00 -18.49 -3.75
CA VAL A 21 -0.82 -17.92 -4.83
C VAL A 21 -1.25 -18.95 -5.89
N GLN A 22 -0.72 -20.18 -5.82
CA GLN A 22 -1.08 -21.25 -6.76
C GLN A 22 -2.43 -21.90 -6.44
N THR A 23 -2.90 -21.74 -5.21
CA THR A 23 -4.21 -22.23 -4.77
C THR A 23 -5.23 -21.11 -4.77
N PRO A 24 -6.51 -21.37 -5.06
CA PRO A 24 -7.56 -20.37 -4.88
C PRO A 24 -7.91 -20.16 -3.40
N PHE A 25 -8.75 -19.18 -3.11
CA PHE A 25 -9.62 -19.22 -1.93
C PHE A 25 -11.01 -19.71 -2.34
N ALA A 26 -11.57 -20.67 -1.61
CA ALA A 26 -12.97 -21.07 -1.74
C ALA A 26 -13.85 -20.17 -0.87
N VAL A 27 -14.84 -19.52 -1.49
CA VAL A 27 -15.83 -18.71 -0.78
C VAL A 27 -17.16 -19.45 -0.84
N GLU A 28 -17.65 -19.89 0.32
CA GLU A 28 -18.99 -20.46 0.43
C GLU A 28 -20.03 -19.33 0.48
N LEU A 29 -21.04 -19.45 -0.37
CA LEU A 29 -22.15 -18.51 -0.50
C LEU A 29 -23.42 -19.26 -0.14
N GLU A 30 -24.12 -18.79 0.88
CA GLU A 30 -25.39 -19.35 1.34
C GLU A 30 -26.53 -18.36 1.08
N VAL A 31 -27.68 -18.92 0.70
CA VAL A 31 -28.95 -18.19 0.62
C VAL A 31 -29.81 -18.70 1.76
N LEU A 32 -30.21 -17.80 2.64
CA LEU A 32 -30.99 -18.10 3.83
C LEU A 32 -32.37 -17.45 3.71
N ASP A 33 -33.38 -18.09 4.30
CA ASP A 33 -34.76 -17.59 4.30
C ASP A 33 -34.99 -16.55 5.40
N GLY A 34 -35.62 -15.43 5.06
CA GLY A 34 -35.94 -14.34 6.00
C GLY A 34 -34.79 -13.38 6.32
N HIS A 35 -35.02 -12.49 7.30
CA HIS A 35 -34.05 -11.47 7.75
C HIS A 35 -33.78 -11.53 9.27
N GLU A 36 -34.28 -12.56 9.95
CA GLU A 36 -34.18 -12.68 11.40
C GLU A 36 -32.75 -13.08 11.83
N PRO A 37 -32.19 -12.57 12.94
CA PRO A 37 -30.81 -12.86 13.34
C PRO A 37 -30.52 -14.32 13.69
N GLU A 38 -31.55 -15.13 13.94
CA GLU A 38 -31.45 -16.50 14.44
C GLU A 38 -31.97 -17.53 13.44
N ALA A 39 -31.37 -18.73 13.45
CA ALA A 39 -31.78 -19.97 12.79
C ALA A 39 -32.62 -19.80 11.50
N GLN A 40 -32.01 -19.21 10.48
CA GLN A 40 -32.62 -19.11 9.15
C GLN A 40 -32.52 -20.44 8.41
N ARG A 41 -33.58 -20.79 7.67
CA ARG A 41 -33.59 -22.00 6.84
C ARG A 41 -32.67 -21.80 5.63
N LEU A 42 -31.72 -22.72 5.42
CA LEU A 42 -30.91 -22.74 4.21
C LEU A 42 -31.76 -23.05 2.98
N LEU A 43 -31.74 -22.15 2.00
CA LEU A 43 -32.44 -22.28 0.71
C LEU A 43 -31.52 -22.80 -0.39
N GLY A 44 -30.22 -22.49 -0.32
CA GLY A 44 -29.23 -22.95 -1.28
C GLY A 44 -27.82 -22.56 -0.88
N ARG A 45 -26.84 -23.28 -1.43
CA ARG A 45 -25.42 -23.00 -1.24
C ARG A 45 -24.62 -23.18 -2.52
N ALA A 46 -23.55 -22.42 -2.66
CA ALA A 46 -22.57 -22.57 -3.73
C ALA A 46 -21.17 -22.28 -3.20
N VAL A 47 -20.16 -22.87 -3.83
CA VAL A 47 -18.75 -22.55 -3.57
C VAL A 47 -18.20 -21.83 -4.79
N HIS A 48 -17.61 -20.65 -4.58
CA HIS A 48 -16.98 -19.86 -5.61
C HIS A 48 -15.47 -19.76 -5.33
N GLU A 49 -14.66 -20.34 -6.20
CA GLU A 49 -13.20 -20.27 -6.12
C GLU A 49 -12.69 -18.95 -6.70
N ARG A 50 -11.76 -18.30 -5.97
CA ARG A 50 -11.09 -17.08 -6.41
C ARG A 50 -9.59 -17.32 -6.53
N ASP A 51 -9.13 -17.35 -7.77
CA ASP A 51 -7.72 -17.55 -8.12
C ASP A 51 -6.87 -16.30 -7.88
N PHE A 52 -5.59 -16.53 -7.59
CA PHE A 52 -4.57 -15.49 -7.46
C PHE A 52 -3.54 -15.51 -8.59
N LEU A 53 -3.50 -16.60 -9.37
CA LEU A 53 -2.72 -16.72 -10.58
C LEU A 53 -3.66 -16.67 -11.79
N ALA A 54 -3.57 -15.61 -12.59
CA ALA A 54 -4.41 -15.48 -13.77
C ALA A 54 -4.11 -16.58 -14.81
N PRO A 55 -5.10 -17.02 -15.60
CA PRO A 55 -4.90 -18.05 -16.61
C PRO A 55 -3.76 -17.71 -17.58
N GLY A 56 -2.82 -18.64 -17.74
CA GLY A 56 -1.71 -18.50 -18.68
C GLY A 56 -0.54 -17.64 -18.18
N VAL A 57 -0.57 -17.11 -16.96
CA VAL A 57 0.58 -16.42 -16.36
C VAL A 57 1.75 -17.38 -16.23
N ARG A 58 2.86 -17.02 -16.87
CA ARG A 58 4.10 -17.78 -16.93
C ARG A 58 5.28 -16.85 -16.69
N ARG A 59 6.42 -17.43 -16.30
CA ARG A 59 7.68 -16.70 -16.15
C ARG A 59 8.30 -16.47 -17.53
N GLU A 60 8.13 -15.27 -18.06
CA GLU A 60 8.68 -14.86 -19.36
C GLU A 60 9.93 -13.97 -19.21
N PRO A 61 10.80 -13.87 -20.24
CA PRO A 61 11.90 -12.91 -20.28
C PRO A 61 11.41 -11.45 -20.17
N VAL A 62 12.14 -10.62 -19.42
CA VAL A 62 11.81 -9.20 -19.19
C VAL A 62 12.20 -8.34 -20.40
N LYS A 63 11.27 -7.52 -20.92
CA LYS A 63 11.45 -6.70 -22.13
C LYS A 63 12.60 -5.69 -22.06
N GLY A 64 12.76 -4.98 -20.94
CA GLY A 64 13.75 -3.90 -20.79
C GLY A 64 13.43 -2.64 -21.64
N PRO A 65 14.36 -1.66 -21.72
CA PRO A 65 15.71 -1.64 -21.15
C PRO A 65 15.77 -1.32 -19.63
N GLY A 66 14.68 -0.82 -19.06
CA GLY A 66 14.54 -0.58 -17.62
C GLY A 66 13.34 -1.29 -17.01
N VAL A 67 13.15 -1.11 -15.70
CA VAL A 67 12.09 -1.78 -14.93
C VAL A 67 11.16 -0.77 -14.25
N GLY A 68 9.92 -1.20 -14.03
CA GLY A 68 9.00 -0.51 -13.14
C GLY A 68 9.15 -0.97 -11.70
N LEU A 69 9.01 -0.06 -10.75
CA LEU A 69 8.98 -0.37 -9.32
C LEU A 69 7.57 -0.17 -8.78
N LEU A 70 7.08 -1.14 -8.01
CA LEU A 70 5.84 -1.06 -7.25
C LEU A 70 6.17 -1.38 -5.79
N GLY A 71 5.86 -0.45 -4.88
CA GLY A 71 6.13 -0.65 -3.46
C GLY A 71 5.08 -0.02 -2.57
N ILE A 72 4.70 -0.76 -1.53
CA ILE A 72 3.83 -0.30 -0.44
C ILE A 72 4.62 -0.15 0.86
N SER A 73 4.29 0.85 1.68
CA SER A 73 4.88 1.05 3.00
C SER A 73 6.42 1.20 2.91
N LYS A 74 7.19 0.41 3.69
CA LYS A 74 8.65 0.31 3.57
C LYS A 74 9.10 -0.04 2.15
N GLY A 75 8.32 -0.82 1.40
CA GLY A 75 8.58 -1.11 -0.01
C GLY A 75 8.48 0.14 -0.89
N GLY A 76 7.56 1.07 -0.59
CA GLY A 76 7.44 2.37 -1.28
C GLY A 76 8.63 3.29 -0.97
N GLU A 77 9.07 3.32 0.28
CA GLU A 77 10.30 4.01 0.70
C GLU A 77 11.54 3.45 -0.03
N LEU A 78 11.64 2.12 -0.17
CA LEU A 78 12.70 1.48 -0.93
C LEU A 78 12.60 1.78 -2.44
N CYS A 79 11.40 1.90 -3.01
CA CYS A 79 11.24 2.30 -4.41
C CYS A 79 11.80 3.71 -4.67
N LEU A 80 11.52 4.66 -3.78
CA LEU A 80 12.11 6.01 -3.83
C LEU A 80 13.64 5.93 -3.75
N SER A 81 14.16 5.18 -2.76
CA SER A 81 15.60 4.97 -2.59
C SER A 81 16.26 4.38 -3.85
N MET A 82 15.68 3.31 -4.41
CA MET A 82 16.18 2.67 -5.61
C MET A 82 16.18 3.62 -6.80
N ALA A 83 15.10 4.39 -7.00
CA ALA A 83 15.01 5.38 -8.05
C ALA A 83 16.06 6.51 -7.90
N SER A 84 16.42 6.87 -6.68
CA SER A 84 17.45 7.89 -6.38
C SER A 84 18.89 7.42 -6.61
N PHE A 85 19.18 6.15 -6.34
CA PHE A 85 20.57 5.64 -6.29
C PHE A 85 20.95 4.72 -7.45
N LEU A 86 19.98 4.09 -8.10
CA LEU A 86 20.20 3.08 -9.14
C LEU A 86 19.85 3.62 -10.53
N LYS A 87 20.49 3.04 -11.56
CA LYS A 87 20.15 3.25 -12.97
C LYS A 87 19.20 2.15 -13.45
N GLY A 88 18.53 2.39 -14.58
CA GLY A 88 17.64 1.40 -15.21
C GLY A 88 16.22 1.35 -14.61
N ILE A 89 15.84 2.33 -13.78
CA ILE A 89 14.46 2.48 -13.31
C ILE A 89 13.70 3.36 -14.29
N SER A 90 12.64 2.82 -14.90
CA SER A 90 11.84 3.54 -15.90
C SER A 90 10.65 4.27 -15.30
N VAL A 91 10.10 3.77 -14.18
CA VAL A 91 8.90 4.31 -13.53
C VAL A 91 8.76 3.73 -12.12
N ALA A 92 8.20 4.49 -11.18
CA ALA A 92 7.93 3.98 -9.83
C ALA A 92 6.53 4.39 -9.33
N VAL A 93 5.82 3.42 -8.75
CA VAL A 93 4.53 3.59 -8.07
C VAL A 93 4.73 3.38 -6.57
N ILE A 94 4.40 4.40 -5.79
CA ILE A 94 4.62 4.49 -4.35
C ILE A 94 3.28 4.48 -3.64
N ILE A 95 2.99 3.41 -2.91
CA ILE A 95 1.76 3.25 -2.13
C ILE A 95 2.09 3.51 -0.66
N ASN A 96 1.55 4.58 -0.07
CA ASN A 96 1.78 4.92 1.35
C ASN A 96 3.26 4.82 1.79
N GLY A 97 4.19 5.31 0.97
CA GLY A 97 5.63 5.24 1.21
C GLY A 97 6.18 6.45 1.97
N SER A 98 7.30 6.27 2.68
CA SER A 98 8.04 7.33 3.36
C SER A 98 9.17 7.90 2.49
N VAL A 99 9.45 9.20 2.63
CA VAL A 99 10.64 9.87 2.03
C VAL A 99 11.88 9.79 2.92
N ALA A 100 11.84 9.05 4.02
CA ALA A 100 12.98 8.85 4.89
C ALA A 100 13.05 7.40 5.35
N PRO A 101 14.27 6.81 5.48
CA PRO A 101 14.42 5.47 6.03
C PRO A 101 13.81 5.35 7.41
N VAL A 102 12.93 4.38 7.61
CA VAL A 102 12.39 4.07 8.93
C VAL A 102 12.96 2.75 9.44
N GLY A 103 13.35 2.71 10.72
CA GLY A 103 13.75 1.49 11.45
C GLY A 103 15.19 1.01 11.26
N GLY A 104 15.89 1.39 10.18
CA GLY A 104 17.28 0.99 9.96
C GLY A 104 18.03 1.87 8.97
N ASN A 105 19.36 1.78 9.01
CA ASN A 105 20.23 2.48 8.06
C ASN A 105 20.04 1.95 6.64
N LEU A 106 19.95 2.85 5.68
CA LEU A 106 20.02 2.52 4.26
C LEU A 106 21.45 2.76 3.77
N HIS A 107 22.06 1.73 3.17
CA HIS A 107 23.43 1.79 2.66
C HIS A 107 23.44 1.63 1.14
N TYR A 108 24.17 2.50 0.45
CA TYR A 108 24.50 2.31 -0.96
C TYR A 108 25.92 2.79 -1.25
N LYS A 109 26.82 1.84 -1.55
CA LYS A 109 28.26 2.10 -1.72
C LYS A 109 28.81 2.87 -0.51
N GLY A 110 29.34 4.07 -0.71
CA GLY A 110 29.85 4.94 0.36
C GLY A 110 28.81 5.86 1.00
N GLU A 111 27.56 5.88 0.53
CA GLU A 111 26.51 6.72 1.08
C GLU A 111 25.69 5.95 2.13
N ILE A 112 25.38 6.62 3.24
CA ILE A 112 24.57 6.07 4.34
C ILE A 112 23.48 7.09 4.67
N LEU A 113 22.23 6.66 4.60
CA LEU A 113 21.09 7.41 5.11
C LEU A 113 20.68 6.80 6.45
N PRO A 114 20.81 7.53 7.57
CA PRO A 114 20.34 7.05 8.85
C PRO A 114 18.81 6.94 8.87
N PRO A 115 18.23 6.10 9.74
CA PRO A 115 16.80 6.10 9.94
C PRO A 115 16.36 7.45 10.52
N VAL A 116 15.15 7.88 10.18
CA VAL A 116 14.47 8.98 10.87
C VAL A 116 14.26 8.57 12.33
N GLY A 117 14.50 9.51 13.23
CA GLY A 117 14.25 9.34 14.65
C GLY A 117 12.76 9.14 14.95
N PHE A 118 12.47 8.69 16.16
CA PHE A 118 11.12 8.55 16.66
C PHE A 118 11.01 9.05 18.10
N ASN A 119 9.80 9.42 18.50
CA ASN A 119 9.48 9.85 19.85
C ASN A 119 8.24 9.10 20.35
N GLN A 120 8.46 8.18 21.29
CA GLN A 120 7.40 7.35 21.87
C GLN A 120 6.37 8.15 22.66
N ASN A 121 6.70 9.36 23.13
CA ASN A 121 5.75 10.24 23.82
C ASN A 121 4.63 10.76 22.90
N ARG A 122 4.75 10.56 21.58
CA ARG A 122 3.70 10.89 20.60
C ARG A 122 2.77 9.72 20.27
N ILE A 123 2.97 8.56 20.89
CA ILE A 123 2.03 7.45 20.82
C ILE A 123 0.69 7.88 21.43
N LYS A 124 -0.41 7.55 20.75
CA LYS A 124 -1.77 7.74 21.26
C LYS A 124 -2.44 6.38 21.45
N MET A 125 -3.46 6.36 22.31
CA MET A 125 -4.32 5.20 22.52
C MET A 125 -5.71 5.51 21.96
N THR A 126 -6.28 4.62 21.19
CA THR A 126 -7.67 4.72 20.73
C THR A 126 -8.64 4.40 21.86
N LYS A 127 -9.92 4.71 21.67
CA LYS A 127 -10.98 4.37 22.64
C LYS A 127 -11.09 2.86 22.87
N ASP A 128 -10.77 2.07 21.84
CA ASP A 128 -10.84 0.61 21.84
C ASP A 128 -9.55 -0.06 22.33
N GLY A 129 -8.59 0.72 22.84
CA GLY A 129 -7.35 0.20 23.42
C GLY A 129 -6.27 -0.19 22.40
N PHE A 130 -6.37 0.28 21.16
CA PHE A 130 -5.33 0.11 20.15
C PHE A 130 -4.34 1.27 20.16
N VAL A 131 -3.10 0.97 19.77
CA VAL A 131 -2.04 1.97 19.68
C VAL A 131 -2.12 2.70 18.34
N ASP A 132 -2.08 4.02 18.37
CA ASP A 132 -1.96 4.88 17.19
C ASP A 132 -0.55 5.48 17.14
N VAL A 133 0.18 5.15 16.06
CA VAL A 133 1.60 5.46 15.89
C VAL A 133 1.87 6.52 14.84
N VAL A 134 0.84 7.10 14.22
CA VAL A 134 0.96 8.02 13.08
C VAL A 134 1.87 9.23 13.36
N GLU A 135 1.92 9.68 14.62
CA GLU A 135 2.71 10.84 15.07
C GLU A 135 4.10 10.45 15.61
N VAL A 136 4.48 9.17 15.64
CA VAL A 136 5.68 8.71 16.36
C VAL A 136 6.98 9.14 15.67
N LEU A 137 7.03 9.13 14.34
CA LEU A 137 8.23 9.46 13.57
C LEU A 137 8.54 10.97 13.58
N ASN A 138 9.81 11.32 13.69
CA ASN A 138 10.27 12.69 13.53
C ASN A 138 10.06 13.18 12.09
N SER A 139 10.04 14.49 11.91
CA SER A 139 10.01 15.08 10.57
C SER A 139 11.40 15.03 9.94
N PRO A 140 11.58 14.47 8.74
CA PRO A 140 12.86 14.49 8.02
C PRO A 140 13.21 15.89 7.48
N LEU A 141 12.41 16.92 7.79
CA LEU A 141 12.72 18.32 7.49
C LEU A 141 13.45 19.02 8.64
N GLU A 142 13.39 18.46 9.84
CA GLU A 142 14.03 19.03 11.03
C GLU A 142 15.55 18.82 10.99
N ARG A 143 16.30 19.72 11.63
CA ARG A 143 17.77 19.78 11.54
C ARG A 143 18.46 18.43 11.87
N LEU A 144 17.95 17.70 12.85
CA LEU A 144 18.55 16.44 13.32
C LEU A 144 18.29 15.28 12.35
N ASP A 145 17.13 15.27 11.71
CA ASP A 145 16.64 14.18 10.85
C ASP A 145 16.75 14.48 9.35
N ARG A 146 17.25 15.67 8.98
CA ARG A 146 17.43 16.09 7.58
C ARG A 146 18.32 15.15 6.76
N LYS A 147 19.26 14.46 7.41
CA LYS A 147 20.13 13.47 6.77
C LYS A 147 19.40 12.20 6.33
N SER A 148 18.22 11.96 6.88
CA SER A 148 17.38 10.81 6.55
C SER A 148 16.54 11.05 5.31
N PHE A 149 16.45 12.28 4.78
CA PHE A 149 15.65 12.57 3.59
C PHE A 149 16.26 11.87 2.35
N ILE A 150 15.48 11.02 1.69
CA ILE A 150 15.89 10.32 0.46
C ILE A 150 16.08 11.34 -0.66
N PRO A 151 17.23 11.34 -1.36
CA PRO A 151 17.53 12.33 -2.40
C PRO A 151 16.76 12.05 -3.69
N VAL A 152 15.44 12.24 -3.66
CA VAL A 152 14.51 11.98 -4.79
C VAL A 152 14.81 12.83 -6.02
N GLU A 153 15.50 13.97 -5.87
CA GLU A 153 15.98 14.80 -6.96
C GLU A 153 17.00 14.09 -7.86
N ARG A 154 17.64 13.03 -7.38
CA ARG A 154 18.56 12.22 -8.20
C ARG A 154 17.84 11.28 -9.15
N ALA A 155 16.56 11.00 -8.92
CA ALA A 155 15.78 10.11 -9.76
C ALA A 155 15.57 10.69 -11.18
N GLU A 156 15.59 9.79 -12.15
CA GLU A 156 15.37 10.09 -13.57
C GLU A 156 13.97 9.65 -14.04
N CYS A 157 13.29 8.81 -13.26
CA CYS A 157 11.98 8.27 -13.60
C CYS A 157 10.81 9.10 -13.06
N PRO A 158 9.63 9.04 -13.70
CA PRO A 158 8.39 9.58 -13.15
C PRO A 158 7.87 8.75 -11.96
N PHE A 159 7.19 9.44 -11.05
CA PHE A 159 6.54 8.84 -9.88
C PHE A 159 5.02 9.00 -9.92
N LEU A 160 4.33 7.96 -9.45
CA LEU A 160 2.92 8.00 -9.04
C LEU A 160 2.83 7.68 -7.54
N PHE A 161 2.22 8.57 -6.77
CA PHE A 161 1.90 8.35 -5.37
C PHE A 161 0.41 7.99 -5.21
N LEU A 162 0.13 6.88 -4.54
CA LEU A 162 -1.21 6.40 -4.20
C LEU A 162 -1.34 6.36 -2.68
N LEU A 163 -2.18 7.22 -2.11
CA LEU A 163 -2.12 7.58 -0.70
C LEU A 163 -3.47 7.39 -0.02
N GLY A 164 -3.46 6.72 1.13
CA GLY A 164 -4.56 6.74 2.07
C GLY A 164 -4.51 8.00 2.92
N GLN A 165 -5.59 8.79 2.94
CA GLN A 165 -5.65 9.99 3.79
C GLN A 165 -5.92 9.68 5.26
N ASP A 166 -6.31 8.45 5.55
CA ASP A 166 -6.54 7.93 6.90
C ASP A 166 -5.43 6.94 7.29
N ASP A 167 -4.22 7.10 6.75
CA ASP A 167 -3.07 6.25 7.09
C ASP A 167 -2.61 6.52 8.53
N HIS A 168 -2.79 5.53 9.39
CA HIS A 168 -2.38 5.59 10.80
C HIS A 168 -1.02 4.93 11.12
N ASN A 169 -0.33 4.37 10.12
CA ASN A 169 1.04 3.90 10.31
C ASN A 169 2.02 5.08 10.34
N TRP A 170 1.87 6.01 9.40
CA TRP A 170 2.68 7.22 9.30
C TRP A 170 2.03 8.26 8.36
N LYS A 171 2.62 9.44 8.25
CA LYS A 171 2.06 10.55 7.47
C LYS A 171 2.33 10.43 5.96
N SER A 172 1.71 9.46 5.30
CA SER A 172 1.89 9.19 3.85
C SER A 172 1.63 10.41 2.97
N GLU A 173 0.55 11.17 3.22
CA GLU A 173 0.26 12.39 2.46
C GLU A 173 1.32 13.48 2.66
N PHE A 174 1.81 13.66 3.88
CA PHE A 174 2.91 14.58 4.16
C PHE A 174 4.17 14.18 3.38
N TYR A 175 4.57 12.89 3.44
CA TYR A 175 5.77 12.43 2.74
C TYR A 175 5.70 12.61 1.22
N ALA A 176 4.57 12.29 0.59
CA ALA A 176 4.39 12.50 -0.84
C ALA A 176 4.41 13.98 -1.23
N ASN A 177 3.83 14.86 -0.41
CA ASN A 177 3.87 16.30 -0.61
C ASN A 177 5.30 16.85 -0.50
N GLU A 178 6.08 16.38 0.47
CA GLU A 178 7.48 16.78 0.61
C GLU A 178 8.36 16.24 -0.54
N ALA A 179 8.14 15.00 -1.00
CA ALA A 179 8.78 14.50 -2.22
C ALA A 179 8.49 15.39 -3.43
N SER A 180 7.21 15.73 -3.63
CA SER A 180 6.73 16.56 -4.74
C SER A 180 7.35 17.96 -4.71
N LYS A 181 7.41 18.60 -3.53
CA LYS A 181 8.09 19.90 -3.35
C LYS A 181 9.59 19.79 -3.66
N HIS A 182 10.25 18.76 -3.13
CA HIS A 182 11.69 18.57 -3.30
C HIS A 182 12.07 18.34 -4.77
N LEU A 183 11.31 17.51 -5.49
CA LEU A 183 11.46 17.28 -6.92
C LEU A 183 11.34 18.59 -7.72
N GLN A 184 10.26 19.35 -7.50
CA GLN A 184 10.01 20.60 -8.22
C GLN A 184 11.06 21.67 -7.92
N ALA A 185 11.54 21.76 -6.67
CA ALA A 185 12.62 22.68 -6.29
C ALA A 185 13.94 22.41 -7.03
N HIS A 186 14.14 21.19 -7.53
CA HIS A 186 15.30 20.78 -8.32
C HIS A 186 14.99 20.67 -9.83
N GLY A 187 13.91 21.32 -10.30
CA GLY A 187 13.55 21.38 -11.71
C GLY A 187 13.02 20.07 -12.30
N LYS A 188 12.64 19.09 -11.46
CA LYS A 188 12.00 17.85 -11.92
C LYS A 188 10.51 18.06 -12.15
N ALA A 189 9.94 17.23 -13.01
CA ALA A 189 8.50 17.22 -13.25
C ALA A 189 7.73 16.93 -11.96
N LYS A 190 6.59 17.61 -11.79
CA LYS A 190 5.69 17.35 -10.66
C LYS A 190 5.16 15.91 -10.74
N PRO A 191 5.30 15.09 -9.69
CA PRO A 191 4.79 13.72 -9.69
C PRO A 191 3.25 13.71 -9.64
N GLN A 192 2.66 12.62 -10.13
CA GLN A 192 1.22 12.40 -9.96
C GLN A 192 0.95 11.94 -8.53
N VAL A 193 -0.03 12.55 -7.87
CA VAL A 193 -0.43 12.21 -6.49
C VAL A 193 -1.94 12.01 -6.48
N ILE A 194 -2.37 10.85 -5.98
CA ILE A 194 -3.79 10.51 -5.79
C ILE A 194 -3.99 10.20 -4.30
N CYS A 195 -4.87 10.97 -3.67
CA CYS A 195 -5.24 10.81 -2.27
C CYS A 195 -6.65 10.23 -2.17
N TYR A 196 -6.82 9.17 -1.39
CA TYR A 196 -8.09 8.50 -1.18
C TYR A 196 -8.62 8.78 0.24
N PRO A 197 -9.74 9.52 0.37
CA PRO A 197 -10.40 9.74 1.67
C PRO A 197 -10.86 8.42 2.31
N GLY A 198 -10.80 8.34 3.65
CA GLY A 198 -11.26 7.16 4.40
C GLY A 198 -10.52 5.86 4.03
N THR A 199 -9.26 5.98 3.62
CA THR A 199 -8.42 4.86 3.20
C THR A 199 -7.17 4.85 4.07
N GLY A 200 -6.85 3.70 4.65
CA GLY A 200 -5.74 3.50 5.56
C GLY A 200 -4.44 3.05 4.88
N HIS A 201 -3.56 2.46 5.69
CA HIS A 201 -2.20 2.11 5.30
C HIS A 201 -2.12 0.99 4.24
N TYR A 202 -2.92 -0.07 4.38
CA TYR A 202 -2.85 -1.26 3.52
C TYR A 202 -3.76 -1.18 2.30
N ILE A 203 -3.34 -0.44 1.27
CA ILE A 203 -4.01 -0.43 -0.04
C ILE A 203 -3.58 -1.70 -0.82
N GLU A 204 -4.29 -2.78 -0.58
CA GLU A 204 -4.13 -4.09 -1.22
C GLU A 204 -4.71 -4.14 -2.65
N PRO A 205 -4.49 -5.24 -3.40
CA PRO A 205 -5.26 -5.53 -4.60
C PRO A 205 -6.78 -5.55 -4.34
N PRO A 206 -7.61 -5.35 -5.37
CA PRO A 206 -9.06 -5.20 -5.22
C PRO A 206 -9.73 -6.33 -4.43
N TYR A 207 -10.68 -5.95 -3.57
CA TYR A 207 -11.54 -6.84 -2.78
C TYR A 207 -10.87 -7.58 -1.63
N PHE A 208 -9.60 -7.32 -1.32
CA PHE A 208 -9.02 -7.72 -0.05
C PHE A 208 -9.72 -6.96 1.10
N PRO A 209 -10.25 -7.67 2.11
CA PRO A 209 -10.95 -7.03 3.20
C PRO A 209 -10.03 -6.12 4.00
N LEU A 210 -10.60 -5.04 4.53
CA LEU A 210 -9.88 -4.10 5.37
C LEU A 210 -9.42 -4.79 6.67
N CYS A 211 -8.15 -4.64 7.01
CA CYS A 211 -7.63 -4.96 8.33
C CYS A 211 -7.44 -3.67 9.12
N LEU A 212 -8.42 -3.31 9.95
CA LEU A 212 -8.41 -2.05 10.70
C LEU A 212 -7.26 -1.97 11.72
N ALA A 213 -6.99 -3.09 12.41
CA ALA A 213 -5.93 -3.19 13.41
C ALA A 213 -5.29 -4.57 13.39
N SER A 214 -3.99 -4.65 13.67
CA SER A 214 -3.27 -5.91 13.85
C SER A 214 -1.99 -5.70 14.64
N LEU A 215 -1.34 -6.78 15.08
CA LEU A 215 -0.01 -6.71 15.68
C LEU A 215 0.99 -6.07 14.71
N HIS A 216 1.62 -4.97 15.12
CA HIS A 216 2.73 -4.39 14.38
C HIS A 216 4.04 -5.01 14.88
N THR A 217 4.78 -5.67 13.99
CA THR A 217 6.00 -6.42 14.35
C THR A 217 7.10 -5.56 14.98
N LEU A 218 7.36 -4.37 14.42
CA LEU A 218 8.36 -3.44 14.97
C LEU A 218 7.93 -2.79 16.30
N VAL A 219 6.65 -2.40 16.43
CA VAL A 219 6.13 -1.74 17.64
C VAL A 219 5.87 -2.75 18.76
N GLY A 220 5.57 -4.01 18.42
CA GLY A 220 5.35 -5.11 19.36
C GLY A 220 3.95 -5.18 19.96
N THR A 221 3.00 -4.36 19.49
CA THR A 221 1.64 -4.25 20.03
C THR A 221 0.61 -4.08 18.91
N PRO A 222 -0.69 -4.36 19.13
CA PRO A 222 -1.74 -4.04 18.17
C PRO A 222 -1.83 -2.54 17.88
N VAL A 223 -1.72 -2.17 16.61
CA VAL A 223 -1.88 -0.80 16.14
C VAL A 223 -3.06 -0.68 15.19
N ILE A 224 -3.60 0.53 15.05
CA ILE A 224 -4.54 0.85 13.97
C ILE A 224 -3.81 1.21 12.68
N TRP A 225 -4.41 0.82 11.55
CA TRP A 225 -3.93 1.12 10.20
C TRP A 225 -4.78 2.16 9.47
N GLY A 226 -5.96 2.44 10.04
CA GLY A 226 -7.00 3.32 9.50
C GLY A 226 -7.74 2.75 8.31
N GLY A 227 -8.67 3.55 7.78
CA GLY A 227 -9.56 3.20 6.67
C GLY A 227 -10.99 2.87 7.11
N GLU A 228 -11.94 3.18 6.24
CA GLU A 228 -13.36 2.84 6.37
C GLU A 228 -13.72 1.77 5.33
N PRO A 229 -14.39 0.65 5.70
CA PRO A 229 -14.50 -0.53 4.84
C PRO A 229 -14.91 -0.23 3.39
N ARG A 230 -15.98 0.57 3.21
CA ARG A 230 -16.50 0.92 1.87
C ARG A 230 -15.59 1.86 1.10
N ALA A 231 -15.00 2.85 1.76
CA ALA A 231 -14.14 3.84 1.11
C ALA A 231 -12.81 3.20 0.72
N HIS A 232 -12.22 2.44 1.64
CA HIS A 232 -10.98 1.69 1.44
C HIS A 232 -11.10 0.67 0.30
N ALA A 233 -12.20 -0.10 0.26
CA ALA A 233 -12.43 -1.06 -0.82
C ALA A 233 -12.54 -0.40 -2.20
N ARG A 234 -13.14 0.80 -2.28
CA ARG A 234 -13.20 1.58 -3.53
C ARG A 234 -11.82 2.11 -3.92
N ALA A 235 -11.04 2.57 -2.95
CA ALA A 235 -9.68 3.04 -3.19
C ALA A 235 -8.77 1.94 -3.72
N GLN A 236 -8.86 0.71 -3.19
CA GLN A 236 -8.11 -0.45 -3.72
C GLN A 236 -8.44 -0.72 -5.19
N VAL A 237 -9.73 -0.66 -5.56
CA VAL A 237 -10.19 -0.86 -6.96
C VAL A 237 -9.62 0.22 -7.88
N ASP A 238 -9.71 1.50 -7.49
CA ASP A 238 -9.19 2.60 -8.30
C ASP A 238 -7.65 2.55 -8.38
N ALA A 239 -6.96 2.40 -7.25
CA ALA A 239 -5.51 2.31 -7.17
C ALA A 239 -4.93 1.23 -8.09
N TRP A 240 -5.60 0.07 -8.18
CA TRP A 240 -5.23 -1.00 -9.10
C TRP A 240 -5.31 -0.57 -10.57
N GLN A 241 -6.37 0.15 -10.96
CA GLN A 241 -6.51 0.68 -12.32
C GLN A 241 -5.49 1.79 -12.61
N GLN A 242 -5.22 2.66 -11.63
CA GLN A 242 -4.25 3.75 -11.75
C GLN A 242 -2.84 3.20 -11.97
N LEU A 243 -2.39 2.24 -11.15
CA LEU A 243 -1.04 1.66 -11.29
C LEU A 243 -0.89 0.90 -12.61
N GLN A 244 -1.90 0.16 -13.07
CA GLN A 244 -1.85 -0.54 -14.35
C GLN A 244 -1.74 0.46 -15.51
N THR A 245 -2.55 1.51 -15.49
CA THR A 245 -2.51 2.59 -16.50
C THR A 245 -1.15 3.28 -16.52
N PHE A 246 -0.60 3.58 -15.33
CA PHE A 246 0.68 4.26 -15.19
C PHE A 246 1.85 3.40 -15.67
N PHE A 247 1.86 2.10 -15.37
CA PHE A 247 2.88 1.18 -15.87
C PHE A 247 2.80 0.99 -17.38
N HIS A 248 1.61 0.74 -17.95
CA HIS A 248 1.46 0.59 -19.41
C HIS A 248 1.97 1.81 -20.17
N LYS A 249 1.67 3.02 -19.67
CA LYS A 249 2.14 4.28 -20.26
C LYS A 249 3.67 4.39 -20.31
N HIS A 250 4.37 4.00 -19.25
CA HIS A 250 5.81 4.25 -19.12
C HIS A 250 6.71 3.05 -19.46
N LEU A 251 6.17 1.83 -19.47
CA LEU A 251 6.91 0.61 -19.85
C LEU A 251 6.60 0.13 -21.27
N GLY A 252 5.79 0.89 -22.02
CA GLY A 252 5.45 0.57 -23.41
C GLY A 252 4.61 -0.69 -23.54
N GLY A 253 3.63 -0.86 -22.65
CA GLY A 253 2.60 -1.88 -22.77
C GLY A 253 1.40 -1.32 -23.54
N GLU A 254 0.87 -2.08 -24.49
CA GLU A 254 -0.45 -1.79 -25.07
C GLU A 254 -1.51 -1.87 -23.95
N LYS A 255 -2.57 -1.06 -24.04
CA LYS A 255 -3.71 -1.15 -23.10
C LYS A 255 -4.40 -2.50 -23.27
N GLY A 256 -3.89 -3.52 -22.60
CA GLY A 256 -4.60 -4.78 -22.41
C GLY A 256 -5.71 -4.56 -21.41
N THR A 257 -6.95 -4.42 -21.88
CA THR A 257 -8.12 -4.61 -21.01
C THR A 257 -8.15 -6.09 -20.65
N ILE A 258 -7.49 -6.48 -19.55
CA ILE A 258 -7.88 -7.71 -18.86
C ILE A 258 -9.21 -7.36 -18.21
N PRO A 259 -10.35 -7.90 -18.69
CA PRO A 259 -11.62 -7.66 -18.04
C PRO A 259 -11.47 -8.16 -16.62
N ALA A 260 -11.79 -7.32 -15.62
CA ALA A 260 -12.07 -7.83 -14.30
C ALA A 260 -13.24 -8.81 -14.48
N LYS A 261 -12.95 -10.11 -14.51
CA LYS A 261 -14.02 -11.11 -14.46
C LYS A 261 -14.66 -10.94 -13.07
N LEU A 262 -15.92 -10.52 -13.11
CA LEU A 262 -16.83 -10.41 -11.97
C LEU A 262 -16.82 -11.72 -11.16
#